data_AF-A0A438EIQ5-F1
#
_entry.id   AF-A0A438EIQ5-F1
#
_cell.length_a   1.000
_cell.length_b   1.000
_cell.length_c   1.000
_cell.angle_alpha   90.00
_cell.angle_beta   90.00
_cell.angle_gamma   90.00
#
_symmetry.space_group_name_H-M   'P 1'
#
loop_
_entity.id
_entity.type
_entity.pdbx_description
1 polymer ?
#
loop_
_entity_poly.entity_id
_entity_poly.type
_entity_poly.pdbx_seq_one_letter_code
_entity_poly.pdbx_strand_id
1 'polypeptide(L)'
;MDNALSLTKFQLYLQWATFLDSEGRIMDSKALRKRIFYGGIEHSLRKEVWTFLLGYHAYDSTSAEREYLVSIKKSEYETVKQQWQSISPEQAKRFTKFRERKGLIEKDVVRTDRSLSFYDGDDNPNVYLLRDILLTYSFYNFDLGYCQGMSDLLSPILFVMKDEAESFWCFVALMERLGPNFNRDQNGMHTQLFAISKVYLSLSLTHTHAHNRSCI
;
A
#
# COMPACT_ATOMS: atom_id res chain seq x y z
N MET A 1 0.96 0.77 -34.76
CA MET A 1 1.85 0.96 -33.60
C MET A 1 1.67 -0.13 -32.55
N ASP A 2 0.67 -1.02 -32.69
CA ASP A 2 0.31 -2.05 -31.70
C ASP A 2 1.27 -3.24 -31.59
N ASN A 3 1.97 -3.61 -32.69
CA ASN A 3 2.90 -4.75 -32.65
C ASN A 3 4.12 -4.50 -31.75
N ALA A 4 4.69 -3.29 -31.74
CA ALA A 4 5.88 -2.97 -30.94
C ALA A 4 5.59 -2.94 -29.43
N LEU A 5 4.39 -2.47 -29.04
CA LEU A 5 3.89 -2.50 -27.66
C LEU A 5 3.59 -3.92 -27.19
N SER A 6 3.04 -4.78 -28.07
CA SER A 6 2.81 -6.20 -27.75
C SER A 6 4.12 -6.97 -27.54
N LEU A 7 5.13 -6.71 -28.37
CA LEU A 7 6.45 -7.36 -28.30
C LEU A 7 7.22 -6.95 -27.04
N THR A 8 7.17 -5.67 -26.66
CA THR A 8 7.82 -5.18 -25.43
C THR A 8 7.13 -5.72 -24.18
N LYS A 9 5.79 -5.76 -24.15
CA LYS A 9 5.02 -6.35 -23.04
C LYS A 9 5.31 -7.85 -22.90
N PHE A 10 5.43 -8.57 -24.00
CA PHE A 10 5.82 -9.98 -24.02
C PHE A 10 7.24 -10.20 -23.49
N GLN A 11 8.21 -9.38 -23.91
CA GLN A 11 9.59 -9.45 -23.41
C GLN A 11 9.69 -9.16 -21.89
N LEU A 12 8.90 -8.21 -21.39
CA LEU A 12 8.82 -7.89 -19.97
C LEU A 12 8.21 -9.03 -19.15
N TYR A 13 7.14 -9.65 -19.66
CA TYR A 13 6.56 -10.83 -19.04
C TYR A 13 7.56 -12.00 -19.01
N LEU A 14 8.31 -12.22 -20.09
CA LEU A 14 9.36 -13.24 -20.11
C LEU A 14 10.43 -12.97 -19.05
N GLN A 15 10.85 -11.71 -18.87
CA GLN A 15 11.79 -11.35 -17.81
C GLN A 15 11.21 -11.58 -16.41
N TRP A 16 9.92 -11.29 -16.20
CA TRP A 16 9.25 -11.61 -14.94
C TRP A 16 9.20 -13.11 -14.70
N ALA A 17 8.82 -13.89 -15.72
CA ALA A 17 8.76 -15.34 -15.67
C ALA A 17 10.11 -15.99 -15.34
N THR A 18 11.24 -15.36 -15.68
CA THR A 18 12.57 -15.90 -15.27
C THR A 18 12.81 -15.93 -13.77
N PHE A 19 12.07 -15.13 -12.99
CA PHE A 19 12.16 -15.14 -11.53
C PHE A 19 11.28 -16.21 -10.89
N LEU A 20 10.39 -16.83 -11.67
CA LEU A 20 9.44 -17.83 -11.22
C LEU A 20 9.93 -19.24 -11.58
N ASP A 21 9.75 -20.19 -10.66
CA ASP A 21 9.89 -21.61 -10.98
C ASP A 21 8.63 -22.18 -11.68
N SER A 22 8.62 -23.47 -11.96
CA SER A 22 7.49 -24.16 -12.59
C SER A 22 6.19 -24.14 -11.77
N GLU A 23 6.28 -23.86 -10.47
CA GLU A 23 5.14 -23.80 -9.55
C GLU A 23 4.75 -22.35 -9.20
N GLY A 24 5.48 -21.36 -9.74
CA GLY A 24 5.23 -19.94 -9.55
C GLY A 24 5.86 -19.34 -8.29
N ARG A 25 6.87 -19.99 -7.71
CA ARG A 25 7.63 -19.47 -6.56
C ARG A 25 8.75 -18.55 -7.03
N ILE A 26 9.07 -17.53 -6.24
CA ILE A 26 10.19 -16.62 -6.49
C ILE A 26 11.46 -17.16 -5.83
N MET A 27 12.37 -17.69 -6.64
CA MET A 27 13.59 -18.36 -6.16
C MET A 27 14.66 -17.38 -5.64
N ASP A 28 14.76 -16.18 -6.23
CA ASP A 28 15.70 -15.15 -5.79
C ASP A 28 15.01 -13.80 -5.57
N SER A 29 14.47 -13.62 -4.37
CA SER A 29 13.83 -12.38 -3.94
C SER A 29 14.79 -11.19 -3.88
N LYS A 30 16.09 -11.41 -3.69
CA LYS A 30 17.10 -10.33 -3.63
C LYS A 30 17.39 -9.79 -5.03
N ALA A 31 17.61 -10.68 -6.00
CA ALA A 31 17.79 -10.29 -7.39
C ALA A 31 16.55 -9.57 -7.94
N LEU A 32 15.36 -10.06 -7.61
CA LEU A 32 14.11 -9.40 -7.98
C LEU A 32 14.03 -7.97 -7.42
N ARG A 33 14.26 -7.80 -6.11
CA ARG A 33 14.25 -6.46 -5.48
C ARG A 33 15.29 -5.54 -6.10
N LYS A 34 16.48 -6.04 -6.40
CA LYS A 34 17.54 -5.26 -7.07
C LYS A 34 17.11 -4.82 -8.47
N ARG A 35 16.49 -5.72 -9.25
CA ARG A 35 15.99 -5.39 -10.59
C ARG A 35 14.92 -4.30 -10.53
N ILE A 36 13.97 -4.43 -9.61
CA ILE A 36 12.91 -3.45 -9.39
C ILE A 36 13.49 -2.10 -8.97
N PHE A 37 14.49 -2.10 -8.08
CA PHE A 37 15.12 -0.88 -7.58
C PHE A 37 15.79 -0.06 -8.69
N TYR A 38 16.53 -0.72 -9.60
CA TYR A 38 17.24 -0.02 -10.68
C TYR A 38 16.41 0.19 -11.95
N GLY A 39 15.44 -0.69 -12.22
CA GLY A 39 14.70 -0.71 -13.49
C GLY A 39 13.22 -0.35 -13.39
N GLY A 40 12.67 -0.20 -12.18
CA GLY A 40 11.24 0.00 -11.96
C GLY A 40 10.39 -1.23 -12.32
N ILE A 41 9.07 -1.02 -12.39
CA ILE A 41 8.08 -2.04 -12.74
C ILE A 41 7.12 -1.47 -13.78
N GLU A 42 6.98 -2.18 -14.91
CA GLU A 42 6.00 -1.86 -15.94
C GLU A 42 4.57 -2.00 -15.39
N HIS A 43 3.66 -1.14 -15.85
CA HIS A 43 2.34 -0.97 -15.25
C HIS A 43 1.52 -2.28 -15.19
N SER A 44 1.56 -3.11 -16.23
CA SER A 44 0.80 -4.36 -16.27
C SER A 44 1.28 -5.42 -15.28
N LEU A 45 2.57 -5.39 -14.90
CA LEU A 45 3.13 -6.30 -13.91
C LEU A 45 2.97 -5.82 -12.47
N ARG A 46 2.58 -4.55 -12.25
CA ARG A 46 2.51 -3.96 -10.91
C ARG A 46 1.55 -4.72 -9.99
N LYS A 47 0.38 -5.12 -10.49
CA LYS A 47 -0.61 -5.85 -9.69
C LYS A 47 0.03 -7.09 -9.07
N GLU A 48 0.64 -7.95 -9.88
CA GLU A 48 1.26 -9.18 -9.40
C GLU A 48 2.49 -8.89 -8.52
N VAL A 49 3.43 -8.05 -8.97
CA VAL A 49 4.67 -7.81 -8.25
C VAL A 49 4.44 -7.13 -6.89
N TRP A 50 3.46 -6.22 -6.80
CA TRP A 50 3.17 -5.50 -5.56
C TRP A 50 2.66 -6.40 -4.46
N THR A 51 1.92 -7.47 -4.78
CA THR A 51 1.48 -8.44 -3.76
C THR A 51 2.67 -9.04 -2.99
N PHE A 52 3.78 -9.31 -3.68
CA PHE A 52 5.02 -9.78 -3.04
C PHE A 52 5.79 -8.68 -2.32
N LEU A 53 5.89 -7.49 -2.91
CA LEU A 53 6.65 -6.38 -2.32
C LEU A 53 6.02 -5.83 -1.04
N LEU A 54 4.69 -5.78 -1.01
CA LEU A 54 3.92 -5.34 0.15
C LEU A 54 3.85 -6.43 1.21
N GLY A 55 4.09 -7.69 0.84
CA GLY A 55 4.11 -8.83 1.76
C GLY A 55 2.77 -9.57 1.87
N TYR A 56 1.84 -9.33 0.94
CA TYR A 56 0.58 -10.08 0.85
C TYR A 56 0.81 -11.53 0.40
N HIS A 57 1.79 -11.76 -0.48
CA HIS A 57 2.23 -13.10 -0.88
C HIS A 57 3.67 -13.36 -0.43
N ALA A 58 3.90 -14.56 0.09
CA ALA A 58 5.24 -15.02 0.43
C ALA A 58 6.00 -15.36 -0.86
N TYR A 59 7.30 -15.07 -0.91
CA TYR A 59 8.12 -15.29 -2.10
C TYR A 59 8.20 -16.78 -2.48
N ASP A 60 8.18 -17.67 -1.50
CA ASP A 60 8.25 -19.12 -1.66
C ASP A 60 6.88 -19.79 -1.87
N SER A 61 5.79 -19.02 -1.89
CA SER A 61 4.45 -19.56 -2.16
C SER A 61 4.25 -19.90 -3.64
N THR A 62 3.56 -21.01 -3.88
CA THR A 62 3.17 -21.48 -5.21
C THR A 62 1.97 -20.68 -5.74
N SER A 63 1.72 -20.75 -7.04
CA SER A 63 0.52 -20.15 -7.65
C SER A 63 -0.79 -20.72 -7.08
N ALA A 64 -0.83 -22.03 -6.82
CA ALA A 64 -2.01 -22.68 -6.24
C ALA A 64 -2.27 -22.25 -4.79
N GLU A 65 -1.22 -22.14 -3.97
CA GLU A 65 -1.34 -21.61 -2.60
C GLU A 65 -1.81 -20.15 -2.60
N ARG A 66 -1.32 -19.33 -3.54
CA ARG A 66 -1.74 -17.93 -3.68
C ARG A 66 -3.21 -17.82 -4.07
N GLU A 67 -3.68 -18.62 -5.03
CA GLU A 67 -5.10 -18.65 -5.43
C GLU A 67 -6.01 -19.07 -4.26
N TYR A 68 -5.61 -20.10 -3.53
CA TYR A 68 -6.33 -20.54 -2.33
C TYR A 68 -6.34 -19.44 -1.25
N LEU A 69 -5.19 -18.81 -0.99
CA LEU A 69 -5.06 -17.71 -0.03
C LEU A 69 -6.00 -16.54 -0.40
N VAL A 70 -6.07 -16.15 -1.67
CA VAL A 70 -6.96 -15.08 -2.15
C VAL A 70 -8.42 -15.40 -1.81
N SER A 71 -8.85 -16.66 -1.98
CA SER A 71 -10.23 -17.07 -1.66
C SER A 71 -10.54 -16.94 -0.16
N ILE A 72 -9.61 -17.38 0.69
CA ILE A 72 -9.75 -17.30 2.16
C ILE A 72 -9.74 -15.84 2.60
N LYS A 73 -8.77 -15.07 2.13
CA LYS A 73 -8.59 -13.66 2.47
C LYS A 73 -9.78 -12.80 2.04
N LYS A 74 -10.42 -13.13 0.92
CA LYS A 74 -11.66 -12.49 0.51
C LYS A 74 -12.79 -12.72 1.52
N SER A 75 -12.97 -13.96 1.99
CA SER A 75 -13.98 -14.27 3.01
C SER A 75 -13.69 -13.60 4.36
N GLU A 76 -12.42 -13.55 4.77
CA GLU A 76 -12.01 -12.86 6.00
C GLU A 76 -12.28 -11.35 5.91
N TYR A 77 -11.95 -10.73 4.76
CA TYR A 77 -12.23 -9.33 4.51
C TYR A 77 -13.73 -9.02 4.66
N GLU A 78 -14.58 -9.82 4.01
CA GLU A 78 -16.04 -9.61 4.10
C GLU A 78 -16.55 -9.79 5.52
N THR A 79 -16.00 -10.74 6.28
CA THR A 79 -16.37 -10.93 7.69
C THR A 79 -16.10 -9.67 8.51
N VAL A 80 -14.94 -9.02 8.32
CA VAL A 80 -14.61 -7.77 9.02
C VAL A 80 -15.48 -6.61 8.52
N LYS A 81 -15.73 -6.54 7.20
CA LYS A 81 -16.58 -5.50 6.60
C LYS A 81 -18.00 -5.57 7.15
N GLN A 82 -18.57 -6.77 7.30
CA GLN A 82 -19.90 -6.97 7.88
C GLN A 82 -20.01 -6.45 9.31
N GLN A 83 -18.94 -6.47 10.11
CA GLN A 83 -18.98 -5.98 11.49
C GLN A 83 -19.44 -4.52 11.56
N TRP A 84 -18.87 -3.64 10.73
CA TRP A 84 -19.25 -2.22 10.74
C TRP A 84 -20.51 -1.94 9.93
N GLN A 85 -20.79 -2.73 8.88
CA GLN A 85 -22.02 -2.60 8.08
C GLN A 85 -23.28 -2.98 8.88
N SER A 86 -23.15 -3.91 9.83
CA SER A 86 -24.24 -4.34 10.71
C SER A 86 -24.60 -3.34 11.82
N ILE A 87 -23.81 -2.28 12.01
CA ILE A 87 -24.06 -1.29 13.07
C ILE A 87 -25.29 -0.46 12.72
N SER A 88 -26.30 -0.51 13.59
CA SER A 88 -27.52 0.28 13.38
C SER A 88 -27.26 1.79 13.55
N PRO A 89 -28.11 2.65 12.97
CA PRO A 89 -28.01 4.11 13.18
C PRO A 89 -28.02 4.51 14.67
N GLU A 90 -28.82 3.85 15.50
CA GLU A 90 -28.90 4.08 16.95
C GLU A 90 -27.62 3.67 17.67
N GLN A 91 -27.02 2.54 17.28
CA GLN A 91 -25.74 2.08 17.81
C GLN A 91 -24.62 3.04 17.39
N ALA A 92 -24.59 3.46 16.12
CA ALA A 92 -23.60 4.40 15.59
C ALA A 92 -23.63 5.74 16.34
N LYS A 93 -24.81 6.24 16.75
CA LYS A 93 -24.94 7.44 17.58
C LYS A 93 -24.26 7.30 18.95
N ARG A 94 -24.20 6.08 19.50
CA ARG A 94 -23.62 5.77 20.81
C ARG A 94 -22.17 5.27 20.73
N PHE A 95 -21.68 4.99 19.52
CA PHE A 95 -20.30 4.54 19.29
C PHE A 95 -19.40 5.69 18.83
N THR A 96 -18.93 6.49 19.80
CA THR A 96 -18.16 7.70 19.52
C THR A 96 -16.91 7.45 18.68
N LYS A 97 -16.08 6.45 19.03
CA LYS A 97 -14.86 6.12 18.26
C LYS A 97 -15.16 5.78 16.79
N PHE A 98 -16.23 5.02 16.53
CA PHE A 98 -16.65 4.70 15.16
C PHE A 98 -17.05 5.95 14.38
N ARG A 99 -17.91 6.79 14.97
CA ARG A 99 -18.35 8.04 14.34
C ARG A 99 -17.20 8.99 14.04
N GLU A 100 -16.27 9.15 14.98
CA GLU A 100 -15.08 9.98 14.78
C GLU A 100 -14.20 9.46 13.64
N ARG A 101 -13.89 8.16 13.63
CA ARG A 101 -13.09 7.52 12.57
C ARG A 101 -13.78 7.63 11.22
N LYS A 102 -15.08 7.35 11.16
CA LYS A 102 -15.89 7.45 9.94
C LYS A 102 -15.87 8.87 9.39
N GLY A 103 -16.08 9.89 10.24
CA GLY A 103 -16.02 11.29 9.82
C GLY A 103 -14.65 11.73 9.32
N LEU A 104 -13.56 11.25 9.95
CA LEU A 104 -12.20 11.52 9.47
C LEU A 104 -11.94 10.88 8.10
N ILE A 105 -12.34 9.62 7.92
CA ILE A 105 -12.19 8.90 6.65
C ILE A 105 -12.99 9.61 5.55
N GLU A 106 -14.27 9.92 5.79
CA GLU A 106 -15.14 10.58 4.81
C GLU A 106 -14.57 11.94 4.37
N LYS A 107 -13.97 12.69 5.30
CA LYS A 107 -13.29 13.95 4.97
C LYS A 107 -12.03 13.73 4.13
N ASP A 108 -11.26 12.70 4.44
CA ASP A 108 -9.97 12.42 3.80
C ASP A 108 -10.11 11.83 2.40
N VAL A 109 -11.06 10.92 2.17
CA VAL A 109 -11.26 10.32 0.84
C VAL A 109 -11.69 11.34 -0.21
N VAL A 110 -12.46 12.37 0.18
CA VAL A 110 -12.91 13.43 -0.74
C VAL A 110 -11.75 14.31 -1.23
N ARG A 111 -10.69 14.46 -0.42
CA ARG A 111 -9.48 15.22 -0.79
C ARG A 111 -8.41 14.38 -1.48
N THR A 112 -8.55 13.06 -1.54
CA THR A 112 -7.50 12.15 -2.02
C THR A 112 -7.49 12.11 -3.55
N ASP A 113 -6.34 12.44 -4.16
CA ASP A 113 -6.01 12.23 -5.57
C ASP A 113 -7.06 12.63 -6.63
N ARG A 114 -7.82 13.71 -6.37
CA ARG A 114 -8.88 14.21 -7.30
C ARG A 114 -8.35 14.68 -8.66
N SER A 115 -7.04 14.83 -8.82
CA SER A 115 -6.41 15.11 -10.12
C SER A 115 -6.25 13.86 -11.00
N LEU A 116 -6.41 12.65 -10.45
CA LEU A 116 -6.36 11.40 -11.19
C LEU A 116 -7.76 11.06 -11.71
N SER A 117 -7.86 10.72 -13.00
CA SER A 117 -9.12 10.29 -13.64
C SER A 117 -9.78 9.09 -12.94
N PHE A 118 -9.01 8.31 -12.20
CA PHE A 118 -9.52 7.18 -11.41
C PHE A 118 -10.41 7.61 -10.24
N TYR A 119 -10.14 8.77 -9.63
CA TYR A 119 -10.89 9.34 -8.50
C TYR A 119 -11.66 10.61 -8.87
N ASP A 120 -11.60 11.05 -10.12
CA ASP A 120 -12.29 12.22 -10.63
C ASP A 120 -13.81 11.98 -10.77
N GLY A 121 -14.59 13.06 -10.74
CA GLY A 121 -16.05 13.04 -10.83
C GLY A 121 -16.76 12.95 -9.49
N ASP A 122 -17.98 13.48 -9.44
CA ASP A 122 -18.87 13.34 -8.29
C ASP A 122 -19.41 11.91 -8.22
N ASP A 123 -19.63 11.40 -7.00
CA ASP A 123 -20.12 10.03 -6.76
C ASP A 123 -19.27 8.90 -7.37
N ASN A 124 -17.95 9.06 -7.38
CA ASN A 124 -17.04 8.07 -7.95
C ASN A 124 -17.01 6.75 -7.12
N PRO A 125 -17.25 5.57 -7.74
CA PRO A 125 -17.25 4.28 -7.05
C PRO A 125 -15.92 3.94 -6.37
N ASN A 126 -14.78 4.37 -6.93
CA ASN A 126 -13.47 4.12 -6.34
C ASN A 126 -13.25 4.91 -5.05
N VAL A 127 -13.86 6.08 -4.91
CA VAL A 127 -13.84 6.85 -3.65
C VAL A 127 -14.64 6.11 -2.57
N TYR A 128 -15.76 5.49 -2.95
CA TYR A 128 -16.53 4.63 -2.05
C TYR A 128 -15.77 3.36 -1.65
N LEU A 129 -15.05 2.71 -2.58
CA LEU A 129 -14.17 1.58 -2.26
C LEU A 129 -13.03 2.00 -1.30
N LEU A 130 -12.41 3.17 -1.55
CA LEU A 130 -11.37 3.70 -0.68
C LEU A 130 -11.89 3.91 0.76
N ARG A 131 -13.08 4.49 0.90
CA ARG A 131 -13.76 4.66 2.18
C ARG A 131 -14.02 3.32 2.87
N ASP A 132 -14.58 2.35 2.14
CA ASP A 132 -15.00 1.06 2.70
C ASP A 132 -13.78 0.23 3.17
N ILE A 133 -12.68 0.25 2.43
CA ILE A 133 -11.43 -0.40 2.85
C ILE A 133 -10.87 0.23 4.13
N LEU A 134 -10.81 1.57 4.21
CA LEU A 134 -10.30 2.27 5.39
C LEU A 134 -11.17 2.05 6.63
N LEU A 135 -12.50 2.04 6.45
CA LEU A 135 -13.43 1.69 7.52
C LEU A 135 -13.21 0.26 7.98
N THR A 136 -13.10 -0.68 7.05
CA THR A 136 -12.82 -2.09 7.36
C THR A 136 -11.50 -2.25 8.10
N TYR A 137 -10.45 -1.51 7.70
CA TYR A 137 -9.16 -1.51 8.41
C TYR A 137 -9.30 -1.00 9.85
N SER A 138 -10.12 0.03 10.08
CA SER A 138 -10.35 0.56 11.42
C SER A 138 -11.05 -0.41 12.38
N PHE A 139 -11.71 -1.44 11.83
CA PHE A 139 -12.29 -2.58 12.55
C PHE A 139 -11.34 -3.77 12.62
N TYR A 140 -10.48 -3.96 11.62
CA TYR A 140 -9.44 -4.98 11.67
C TYR A 140 -8.41 -4.67 12.78
N ASN A 141 -7.91 -3.43 12.82
CA ASN A 141 -7.00 -2.95 13.85
C ASN A 141 -7.69 -1.84 14.65
N PHE A 142 -8.50 -2.23 15.64
CA PHE A 142 -9.25 -1.29 16.46
C PHE A 142 -8.36 -0.38 17.30
N ASP A 143 -7.14 -0.80 17.66
CA ASP A 143 -6.24 -0.02 18.51
C ASP A 143 -5.64 1.16 17.75
N LEU A 144 -5.09 0.90 16.55
CA LEU A 144 -4.60 1.96 15.67
C LEU A 144 -5.76 2.75 15.07
N GLY A 145 -6.77 2.04 14.55
CA GLY A 145 -7.92 2.64 13.87
C GLY A 145 -7.53 3.32 12.56
N TYR A 146 -7.94 4.58 12.41
CA TYR A 146 -7.61 5.43 11.27
C TYR A 146 -6.85 6.67 11.73
N CYS A 147 -5.78 7.00 11.00
CA CYS A 147 -5.03 8.24 11.16
C CYS A 147 -4.98 8.98 9.82
N GLN A 148 -4.97 10.30 9.88
CA GLN A 148 -4.91 11.15 8.69
C GLN A 148 -3.68 10.80 7.84
N GLY A 149 -3.89 10.65 6.52
CA GLY A 149 -2.85 10.27 5.56
C GLY A 149 -2.83 8.78 5.21
N MET A 150 -3.57 7.94 5.94
CA MET A 150 -3.76 6.54 5.54
C MET A 150 -4.51 6.41 4.20
N SER A 151 -5.41 7.35 3.86
CA SER A 151 -6.07 7.39 2.55
C SER A 151 -5.07 7.59 1.41
N ASP A 152 -4.08 8.46 1.62
CA ASP A 152 -3.04 8.79 0.64
C ASP A 152 -2.10 7.58 0.41
N LEU A 153 -1.93 6.71 1.41
CA LEU A 153 -1.20 5.45 1.27
C LEU A 153 -2.02 4.37 0.54
N LEU A 154 -3.32 4.29 0.81
CA LEU A 154 -4.19 3.28 0.21
C LEU A 154 -4.50 3.58 -1.26
N SER A 155 -4.65 4.85 -1.62
CA SER A 155 -5.01 5.28 -2.97
C SER A 155 -4.17 4.64 -4.10
N PRO A 156 -2.82 4.66 -4.06
CA PRO A 156 -2.01 4.01 -5.09
C PRO A 156 -2.13 2.48 -5.08
N ILE A 157 -2.39 1.86 -3.92
CA ILE A 157 -2.62 0.41 -3.82
C ILE A 157 -3.93 0.04 -4.52
N LEU A 158 -5.01 0.79 -4.25
CA LEU A 158 -6.31 0.57 -4.86
C LEU A 158 -6.26 0.76 -6.38
N PHE A 159 -5.54 1.80 -6.84
CA PHE A 159 -5.33 2.04 -8.26
C PHE A 159 -4.65 0.87 -8.99
N VAL A 160 -3.68 0.22 -8.32
CA VAL A 160 -2.92 -0.91 -8.90
C VAL A 160 -3.70 -2.22 -8.82
N MET A 161 -4.28 -2.56 -7.67
CA MET A 161 -4.92 -3.86 -7.45
C MET A 161 -6.29 -3.96 -8.11
N LYS A 162 -7.06 -2.85 -8.11
CA LYS A 162 -8.42 -2.75 -8.65
C LYS A 162 -9.42 -3.77 -8.09
N ASP A 163 -9.07 -4.39 -6.96
CA ASP A 163 -9.91 -5.32 -6.21
C ASP A 163 -9.91 -4.90 -4.74
N GLU A 164 -11.09 -4.87 -4.14
CA GLU A 164 -11.28 -4.30 -2.80
C GLU A 164 -10.57 -5.13 -1.71
N ALA A 165 -10.72 -6.45 -1.76
CA ALA A 165 -10.17 -7.36 -0.75
C ALA A 165 -8.64 -7.47 -0.89
N GLU A 166 -8.12 -7.61 -2.11
CA GLU A 166 -6.68 -7.61 -2.35
C GLU A 166 -6.04 -6.28 -1.91
N SER A 167 -6.67 -5.14 -2.22
CA SER A 167 -6.21 -3.82 -1.75
C SER A 167 -6.16 -3.72 -0.25
N PHE A 168 -7.20 -4.22 0.44
CA PHE A 168 -7.24 -4.25 1.90
C PHE A 168 -6.07 -5.03 2.48
N TRP A 169 -5.81 -6.26 2.02
CA TRP A 169 -4.74 -7.08 2.59
C TRP A 169 -3.34 -6.57 2.25
N CYS A 170 -3.16 -6.00 1.07
CA CYS A 170 -1.93 -5.29 0.72
C CYS A 170 -1.71 -4.06 1.62
N PHE A 171 -2.78 -3.34 1.95
CA PHE A 171 -2.73 -2.20 2.87
C PHE A 171 -2.44 -2.65 4.31
N VAL A 172 -3.05 -3.74 4.79
CA VAL A 172 -2.75 -4.33 6.10
C VAL A 172 -1.26 -4.68 6.20
N ALA A 173 -0.70 -5.39 5.21
CA ALA A 173 0.71 -5.76 5.20
C ALA A 173 1.65 -4.53 5.17
N LEU A 174 1.24 -3.46 4.48
CA LEU A 174 1.95 -2.17 4.53
C LEU A 174 1.89 -1.55 5.95
N MET A 175 0.72 -1.56 6.56
CA MET A 175 0.49 -0.97 7.88
C MET A 175 1.11 -1.77 9.03
N GLU A 176 1.37 -3.07 8.87
CA GLU A 176 2.17 -3.82 9.85
C GLU A 176 3.60 -3.28 9.93
N ARG A 177 4.14 -2.79 8.81
CA ARG A 177 5.49 -2.22 8.73
C ARG A 177 5.53 -0.74 9.07
N LEU A 178 4.50 0.02 8.68
CA LEU A 178 4.42 1.47 8.87
C LEU A 178 3.64 1.90 10.11
N GLY A 179 2.88 0.99 10.73
CA GLY A 179 2.02 1.25 11.89
C GLY A 179 2.68 2.04 13.03
N PRO A 180 3.94 1.77 13.41
CA PRO A 180 4.64 2.57 14.40
C PRO A 180 4.77 4.07 14.07
N ASN A 181 4.72 4.45 12.79
CA ASN A 181 4.73 5.86 12.36
C ASN A 181 3.40 6.57 12.58
N PHE A 182 2.31 5.81 12.68
CA PHE A 182 0.95 6.30 12.86
C PHE A 182 0.44 6.17 14.30
N ASN A 183 1.24 5.59 15.21
CA ASN A 183 0.91 5.59 16.62
C ASN A 183 0.77 7.02 17.15
N ARG A 184 -0.17 7.22 18.08
CA ARG A 184 -0.54 8.54 18.66
C ARG A 184 0.66 9.33 19.19
N ASP A 185 1.70 8.63 19.61
CA ASP A 185 2.91 9.23 20.17
C ASP A 185 3.83 9.83 19.09
N GLN A 186 3.52 9.66 17.80
CA GLN A 186 4.31 10.10 16.64
C GLN A 186 5.78 9.63 16.66
N ASN A 187 6.15 8.70 17.55
CA ASN A 187 7.52 8.27 17.78
C ASN A 187 8.19 7.72 16.51
N GLY A 188 7.44 7.02 15.65
CA GLY A 188 7.97 6.56 14.36
C GLY A 188 8.29 7.71 13.39
N MET A 189 7.41 8.71 13.28
CA MET A 189 7.66 9.91 12.48
C MET A 189 8.83 10.73 13.05
N HIS A 190 8.92 10.90 14.38
CA HIS A 190 10.06 11.55 15.03
C HIS A 190 11.36 10.80 14.80
N THR A 191 11.35 9.46 14.84
CA THR A 191 12.54 8.64 14.57
C THR A 191 13.00 8.77 13.12
N GLN A 192 12.06 8.78 12.16
CA GLN A 192 12.37 8.99 10.75
C GLN A 192 12.87 10.42 10.48
N LEU A 193 12.23 11.44 11.07
CA LEU A 193 12.65 12.83 10.97
C LEU A 193 14.03 13.04 11.59
N PHE A 194 14.32 12.37 12.71
CA PHE A 194 15.63 12.38 13.36
C PHE A 194 16.70 11.67 12.53
N ALA A 195 16.38 10.55 11.90
CA ALA A 195 17.26 9.87 10.96
C ALA A 195 17.59 10.77 9.75
N ILE A 196 16.58 11.44 9.19
CA ILE A 196 16.75 12.41 8.09
C ILE A 196 17.62 13.60 8.55
N SER A 197 17.35 14.15 9.73
CA SER A 197 18.14 15.24 10.32
C SER A 197 19.61 14.86 10.51
N LYS A 198 19.90 13.64 10.99
CA LYS A 198 21.27 13.13 11.11
C LYS A 198 21.96 12.98 9.76
N VAL A 199 21.27 12.46 8.76
CA VAL A 199 21.82 12.34 7.39
C VAL A 199 22.11 13.74 6.83
N TYR A 200 21.18 14.68 6.96
CA TYR A 200 21.37 16.07 6.54
C TYR A 200 22.54 16.74 7.28
N LEU A 201 22.67 16.55 8.59
CA LEU A 201 23.79 17.09 9.37
C LEU A 201 25.12 16.48 8.92
N SER A 202 25.15 15.16 8.68
CA SER A 202 26.35 14.48 8.20
C SER A 202 26.77 14.96 6.80
N LEU A 203 25.81 15.19 5.90
CA LEU A 203 26.05 15.70 4.55
C LEU A 203 26.48 17.17 4.55
N SER A 204 25.85 18.02 5.37
CA SER A 204 26.21 19.43 5.49
C SER A 204 27.59 19.62 6.15
N LEU A 205 27.95 18.80 7.15
CA LEU A 205 29.30 18.74 7.69
C LEU A 205 30.33 18.31 6.63
N THR A 206 30.03 17.29 5.80
CA THR A 206 30.93 16.91 4.69
C THR A 206 31.10 18.01 3.64
N HIS A 207 30.06 18.79 3.34
CA HIS A 207 30.17 19.94 2.44
C HIS A 207 31.03 21.07 3.02
N THR A 208 30.95 21.30 4.33
CA THR A 208 31.75 22.32 5.02
C THR A 208 33.23 21.89 5.07
N HIS A 209 33.50 20.60 5.26
CA HIS A 209 34.85 20.03 5.18
C HIS A 209 35.44 20.00 3.76
N ALA A 210 34.62 19.81 2.72
CA ALA A 210 35.06 19.84 1.32
C ALA A 210 35.42 21.26 0.84
N HIS A 211 34.70 22.29 1.31
CA HIS A 211 35.02 23.68 0.99
C HIS A 211 36.34 24.13 1.65
N ASN A 212 36.61 23.71 2.89
CA ASN A 212 37.86 24.00 3.60
C ASN A 212 39.09 23.23 3.09
N ARG A 213 38.94 22.18 2.27
CA ARG A 213 40.06 21.45 1.65
C ARG A 213 40.41 21.90 0.23
N SER A 214 39.62 22.80 -0.36
CA SER A 214 39.85 23.32 -1.72
C SER A 214 40.52 24.69 -1.73
N CYS A 215 40.82 25.25 -0.55
CA CYS A 215 41.44 26.58 -0.37
C CYS A 215 42.80 26.51 0.38
N ILE A 216 43.55 25.41 0.23
CA ILE A 216 44.94 25.30 0.67
C ILE A 216 45.80 24.86 -0.51
#